data_AF-A0A653YL80-F1
#
_entry.id   AF-A0A653YL80-F1
#
_cell.length_a   1.000
_cell.length_b   1.000
_cell.length_c   1.000
_cell.angle_alpha   90.00
_cell.angle_beta   90.00
_cell.angle_gamma   90.00
#
_symmetry.space_group_name_H-M   'P 1'
#
loop_
_entity.id
_entity.type
_entity.pdbx_description
1 polymer ?
#
loop_
_entity_poly.entity_id
_entity_poly.type
_entity_poly.pdbx_seq_one_letter_code
_entity_poly.pdbx_strand_id
1 'polypeptide(L)'
;MATKKPAHPLRASEVERFEQNLANWLKLAPSDAMYHRFQGILESQIVTLQICGVITSQGAVKLHVRMGEARREKDTEEAAQKTEGLKLV
;
A
#
# COMPACT_ATOMS: atom_id res chain seq x y z
N MET A 1 -4.46 27.40 -22.17
CA MET A 1 -3.94 26.00 -22.23
C MET A 1 -3.41 25.65 -20.85
N ALA A 2 -3.90 24.58 -20.22
CA ALA A 2 -3.40 24.15 -18.92
C ALA A 2 -2.00 23.57 -19.09
N THR A 3 -0.98 24.32 -18.71
CA THR A 3 0.39 23.83 -18.63
C THR A 3 0.42 22.71 -17.60
N LYS A 4 0.59 21.46 -18.05
CA LYS A 4 0.81 20.33 -17.15
C LYS A 4 2.04 20.65 -16.31
N LYS A 5 1.85 20.90 -15.02
CA LYS A 5 2.93 21.08 -14.07
C LYS A 5 3.85 19.85 -14.18
N PRO A 6 5.17 20.02 -14.38
CA PRO A 6 6.07 18.88 -14.45
C PRO A 6 5.98 18.06 -13.16
N ALA A 7 6.10 16.75 -13.28
CA ALA A 7 6.02 15.86 -12.13
C ALA A 7 7.12 16.21 -11.12
N HIS A 8 6.80 16.07 -9.82
CA HIS A 8 7.80 16.28 -8.77
C HIS A 8 9.01 15.35 -9.00
N PRO A 9 10.26 15.84 -8.89
CA PRO A 9 11.46 15.06 -9.24
C PRO A 9 11.55 13.70 -8.53
N LEU A 10 11.06 13.62 -7.28
CA LEU A 10 11.09 12.41 -6.46
C LEU A 10 9.89 11.48 -6.64
N ARG A 11 8.91 11.84 -7.49
CA ARG A 11 7.64 11.11 -7.53
C ARG A 11 7.80 9.63 -7.84
N ALA A 12 8.66 9.28 -8.79
CA ALA A 12 8.87 7.89 -9.19
C ALA A 12 9.48 7.06 -8.03
N SER A 13 10.57 7.54 -7.44
CA SER A 13 11.27 6.84 -6.36
C SER A 13 10.43 6.72 -5.08
N GLU A 14 9.62 7.73 -4.77
CA GLU A 14 8.75 7.69 -3.58
C GLU A 14 7.57 6.72 -3.74
N VAL A 15 7.04 6.59 -4.97
CA VAL A 15 6.00 5.59 -5.28
C VAL A 15 6.60 4.18 -5.25
N GLU A 16 7.80 3.97 -5.79
CA GLU A 16 8.49 2.68 -5.70
C GLU A 16 8.77 2.28 -4.24
N ARG A 17 9.24 3.22 -3.41
CA ARG A 17 9.44 2.97 -1.98
C ARG A 17 8.13 2.63 -1.27
N PHE A 18 7.03 3.27 -1.65
CA PHE A 18 5.70 2.93 -1.12
C PHE A 18 5.29 1.49 -1.48
N GLU A 19 5.44 1.05 -2.73
CA GLU A 19 5.13 -0.32 -3.15
C GLU A 19 6.00 -1.35 -2.41
N GLN A 20 7.28 -1.06 -2.21
CA GLN A 20 8.16 -1.93 -1.43
C GLN A 20 7.72 -2.03 0.04
N ASN A 21 7.32 -0.92 0.65
CA ASN A 21 6.80 -0.91 2.02
C ASN A 21 5.45 -1.64 2.12
N LEU A 22 4.58 -1.49 1.11
CA LEU A 22 3.33 -2.21 1.00
C LEU A 22 3.58 -3.73 0.98
N ALA A 23 4.49 -4.19 0.12
CA ALA A 23 4.86 -5.60 0.06
C ALA A 23 5.44 -6.13 1.40
N ASN A 24 6.16 -5.29 2.15
CA ASN A 24 6.68 -5.67 3.46
C ASN A 24 5.59 -5.74 4.54
N TRP A 25 4.63 -4.81 4.52
CA TRP A 25 3.47 -4.85 5.42
C TRP A 25 2.63 -6.11 5.19
N LEU A 26 2.43 -6.52 3.93
CA LEU A 26 1.67 -7.72 3.60
C LEU A 26 2.31 -9.01 4.14
N LYS A 27 3.61 -9.03 4.47
CA LYS A 27 4.25 -10.20 5.09
C LYS A 27 3.89 -10.35 6.57
N LEU A 28 3.35 -9.31 7.21
CA LEU A 28 2.98 -9.33 8.62
C LEU A 28 1.62 -10.00 8.82
N ALA A 29 1.46 -10.69 9.95
CA ALA A 29 0.19 -11.28 10.34
C ALA A 29 -0.73 -10.19 10.92
N PRO A 30 -2.03 -10.14 10.55
CA PRO A 30 -2.97 -9.19 11.14
C PRO A 30 -3.13 -9.30 12.66
N SER A 31 -2.76 -10.43 13.27
CA SER A 31 -2.71 -10.61 14.72
C SER A 31 -1.57 -9.87 15.41
N ASP A 32 -0.54 -9.46 14.67
CA ASP A 32 0.64 -8.83 15.23
C ASP A 32 0.44 -7.32 15.40
N ALA A 33 0.81 -6.78 16.56
CA ALA A 33 0.78 -5.34 16.80
C ALA A 33 1.61 -4.55 15.76
N MET A 34 2.68 -5.18 15.24
CA MET A 34 3.50 -4.60 14.18
C MET A 34 2.73 -4.39 12.87
N TYR A 35 1.74 -5.23 12.55
CA TYR A 35 0.91 -5.06 11.36
C TYR A 35 0.16 -3.73 11.40
N HIS A 36 -0.53 -3.45 12.51
CA HIS A 36 -1.30 -2.22 12.67
C HIS A 36 -0.41 -0.98 12.75
N ARG A 37 0.76 -1.10 13.39
CA ARG A 37 1.74 -0.01 13.40
C ARG A 37 2.24 0.30 12.00
N PHE A 38 2.56 -0.72 11.20
CA PHE A 38 3.08 -0.51 9.85
C PHE A 38 2.00 0.01 8.90
N GLN A 39 0.74 -0.42 9.08
CA GLN A 39 -0.39 0.16 8.38
C GLN A 39 -0.47 1.67 8.59
N GLY A 40 -0.40 2.13 9.85
CA GLY A 40 -0.41 3.57 10.16
C GLY A 40 0.79 4.32 9.57
N ILE A 41 1.97 3.68 9.48
CA ILE A 41 3.15 4.26 8.81
C ILE A 41 2.90 4.43 7.31
N LEU A 42 2.30 3.44 6.63
CA LEU A 42 1.97 3.54 5.21
C LEU A 42 0.94 4.65 4.95
N GLU A 43 -0.11 4.72 5.77
CA GLU A 43 -1.11 5.78 5.69
C GLU A 43 -0.49 7.17 5.90
N SER A 44 0.39 7.31 6.90
CA SER A 44 1.13 8.55 7.14
C SER A 44 2.07 8.90 5.98
N GLN A 45 2.69 7.90 5.33
CA GLN A 45 3.54 8.13 4.16
C GLN A 45 2.73 8.75 3.02
N ILE A 46 1.52 8.24 2.75
CA ILE A 46 0.64 8.79 1.70
C ILE A 46 0.32 10.26 1.99
N VAL A 47 -0.06 10.59 3.23
CA VAL A 47 -0.36 11.97 3.64
C VAL A 47 0.85 12.88 3.46
N THR A 48 2.04 12.44 3.90
CA THR A 48 3.28 13.20 3.75
C THR A 48 3.59 13.47 2.27
N LEU A 49 3.48 12.46 1.41
CA LEU A 49 3.72 12.62 -0.04
C LEU A 49 2.77 13.63 -0.66
N GLN A 50 1.51 13.69 -0.21
CA GLN A 50 0.52 14.66 -0.68
C GLN A 50 0.84 16.08 -0.20
N ILE A 51 1.14 16.26 1.10
CA ILE A 51 1.45 17.58 1.69
C ILE A 51 2.73 18.16 1.07
N CYS A 52 3.73 17.33 0.82
CA CYS A 52 4.97 17.74 0.15
C CYS A 52 4.79 17.95 -1.36
N GLY A 53 3.59 17.75 -1.92
CA GLY A 53 3.33 17.94 -3.35
C GLY A 53 4.01 16.92 -4.26
N VAL A 54 4.51 15.82 -3.71
CA VAL A 54 5.10 14.71 -4.49
C VAL A 54 4.01 13.99 -5.29
N ILE A 55 2.84 13.83 -4.68
CA ILE A 55 1.63 13.31 -5.32
C ILE A 55 0.48 14.30 -5.20
N THR A 56 -0.50 14.18 -6.09
CA THR A 56 -1.75 14.95 -6.01
C THR A 56 -2.72 14.29 -5.03
N SER A 57 -3.80 14.98 -4.66
CA SER A 57 -4.90 14.38 -3.87
C SER A 57 -5.47 13.12 -4.53
N GLN A 58 -5.61 13.13 -5.86
CA GLN A 58 -6.02 11.92 -6.61
C GLN A 58 -4.96 10.81 -6.52
N GLY A 59 -3.67 11.16 -6.51
CA GLY A 59 -2.58 10.23 -6.27
C GLY A 59 -2.69 9.56 -4.90
N ALA A 60 -2.97 10.34 -3.85
CA ALA A 60 -3.16 9.81 -2.50
C ALA A 60 -4.33 8.82 -2.41
N VAL A 61 -5.48 9.15 -3.02
CA VAL A 61 -6.63 8.24 -3.11
C VAL A 61 -6.24 6.93 -3.80
N LYS A 62 -5.49 6.99 -4.91
CA LYS A 62 -5.02 5.77 -5.61
C LYS A 62 -4.15 4.89 -4.73
N LEU A 63 -3.25 5.48 -3.93
CA LEU A 63 -2.40 4.71 -3.03
C LEU A 63 -3.21 4.06 -1.89
N HIS A 64 -4.19 4.76 -1.31
CA HIS A 64 -5.08 4.16 -0.31
C HIS A 64 -5.92 3.02 -0.90
N VAL A 65 -6.46 3.18 -2.11
CA VAL A 65 -7.18 2.12 -2.82
C VAL A 65 -6.26 0.92 -3.03
N ARG A 66 -5.03 1.14 -3.50
CA ARG A 66 -4.03 0.09 -3.71
C ARG A 66 -3.71 -0.68 -2.43
N MET A 67 -3.59 -0.01 -1.27
CA MET A 67 -3.42 -0.71 0.02
C MET A 67 -4.59 -1.65 0.31
N GLY A 68 -5.82 -1.18 0.10
CA GLY A 68 -7.02 -1.96 0.33
C GLY A 68 -7.16 -3.14 -0.62
N GLU A 69 -6.80 -2.97 -1.89
CA GLU A 69 -6.76 -4.04 -2.89
C GLU A 69 -5.73 -5.09 -2.53
N ALA A 70 -4.49 -4.70 -2.23
CA ALA A 70 -3.42 -5.61 -1.88
C ALA A 70 -3.75 -6.45 -0.63
N ARG A 71 -4.43 -5.85 0.35
CA ARG A 71 -4.93 -6.58 1.53
C ARG A 71 -5.97 -7.64 1.14
N ARG A 72 -6.96 -7.28 0.30
CA ARG A 72 -8.00 -8.24 -0.14
C ARG A 72 -7.42 -9.37 -0.99
N GLU A 73 -6.45 -9.07 -1.85
CA GLU A 73 -5.69 -10.06 -2.62
C GLU A 73 -5.02 -11.06 -1.68
N LYS A 74 -4.27 -10.57 -0.69
CA LYS A 74 -3.62 -11.39 0.33
C LYS A 74 -4.62 -12.25 1.12
N ASP A 75 -5.72 -11.65 1.61
CA ASP A 75 -6.73 -12.39 2.37
C ASP A 75 -7.36 -13.52 1.53
N THR A 76 -7.52 -13.30 0.22
CA THR A 76 -8.02 -14.31 -0.73
C THR A 76 -7.02 -15.45 -0.92
N GLU A 77 -5.73 -15.13 -1.04
CA GLU A 77 -4.64 -16.12 -1.15
C GLU A 77 -4.53 -16.97 0.12
N GLU A 78 -4.57 -16.34 1.31
CA GLU A 78 -4.53 -17.06 2.59
C GLU A 78 -5.76 -17.98 2.76
N ALA A 79 -6.95 -17.53 2.34
CA ALA A 79 -8.16 -18.34 2.37
C ALA A 79 -8.08 -19.55 1.42
N ALA A 80 -7.49 -19.38 0.23
CA ALA A 80 -7.27 -20.47 -0.71
C ALA A 80 -6.32 -21.52 -0.14
N GLN A 81 -5.18 -21.09 0.42
CA GLN A 81 -4.20 -21.99 1.06
C GLN A 81 -4.80 -22.77 2.24
N LYS A 82 -5.61 -22.11 3.07
CA LYS A 82 -6.32 -22.77 4.18
C LYS A 82 -7.31 -23.83 3.70
N THR A 83 -7.98 -23.58 2.58
CA THR A 83 -8.94 -24.52 1.97
C THR A 83 -8.23 -25.73 1.38
N GLU A 84 -7.04 -25.56 0.79
CA GLU A 84 -6.22 -26.67 0.29
C GLU A 84 -5.62 -27.52 1.41
N GLY A 85 -5.10 -26.89 2.47
CA GLY A 85 -4.58 -27.61 3.64
C GLY A 85 -5.63 -28.50 4.32
N LEU A 86 -6.91 -28.08 4.31
CA LEU A 86 -8.01 -28.87 4.88
C LEU A 86 -8.38 -30.09 4.01
N LYS A 87 -8.10 -30.08 2.71
CA LYS A 87 -8.39 -31.20 1.79
C LYS A 87 -7.33 -32.31 1.82
N LEU A 88 -6.15 -32.01 2.38
CA LEU A 88 -5.02 -32.93 2.44
C LEU A 88 -4.95 -33.71 3.77
N VAL A 89 -5.95 -33.57 4.65
CA VAL A 89 -6.08 -34.26 5.95
C VAL A 89 -7.23 -35.26 5.92
#